data_AF-A0A914R901-F1
#
_entry.id   AF-A0A914R901-F1
#
_cell.length_a   1.000
_cell.length_b   1.000
_cell.length_c   1.000
_cell.angle_alpha   90.00
_cell.angle_beta   90.00
_cell.angle_gamma   90.00
#
_symmetry.space_group_name_H-M   'P 1'
#
loop_
_entity.id
_entity.type
_entity.pdbx_description
1 polymer ?
#
loop_
_entity_poly.entity_id
_entity_poly.type
_entity_poly.pdbx_seq_one_letter_code
_entity_poly.pdbx_strand_id
1 'polypeptide(L)'
;MNRSTGETQQLASKILTELKEQEGSWMRVDGILQFSQLMQTKYYALQILESLIQTRWKTLPREQCEGIKSFIVGLVIKISSDEITDPQMKTYLQKLNLVLVQIVKQEWPKHWPTFMTDIVGASKVNDNLCLNNMIVLRLLSEEVFDFDVEMTQAKAHHLKKTFCGEFQAVFSLCHAVMVNFLVFIV
;
A
#
# COMPACT_ATOMS: atom_id res chain seq x y z
N MET A 1 -37.27 5.10 -7.57
CA MET A 1 -37.21 4.70 -8.99
C MET A 1 -35.75 4.59 -9.40
N ASN A 2 -35.23 3.38 -9.63
CA ASN A 2 -34.09 3.15 -10.53
C ASN A 2 -34.02 1.65 -10.90
N ARG A 3 -34.56 1.29 -12.07
CA ARG A 3 -34.52 -0.06 -12.67
C ARG A 3 -33.58 -0.02 -13.88
N SER A 4 -32.28 0.07 -13.63
CA SER A 4 -31.24 -0.14 -14.66
C SER A 4 -30.22 -1.16 -14.17
N THR A 5 -30.70 -2.25 -13.58
CA THR A 5 -29.96 -2.96 -12.52
C THR A 5 -29.14 -4.16 -12.97
N GLY A 6 -29.15 -4.54 -14.26
CA GLY A 6 -28.37 -5.68 -14.75
C GLY A 6 -27.45 -5.32 -15.91
N GLU A 7 -28.03 -4.99 -17.07
CA GLU A 7 -27.29 -4.74 -18.31
C GLU A 7 -26.35 -3.54 -18.21
N THR A 8 -26.81 -2.44 -17.60
CA THR A 8 -25.96 -1.26 -17.38
C THR A 8 -24.81 -1.56 -16.42
N GLN A 9 -25.03 -2.37 -15.38
CA GLN A 9 -23.98 -2.77 -14.46
C GLN A 9 -22.97 -3.71 -15.12
N GLN A 10 -23.42 -4.65 -15.94
CA GLN A 10 -22.55 -5.52 -16.74
C GLN A 10 -21.72 -4.72 -17.74
N LEU A 11 -22.33 -3.77 -18.45
CA LEU A 11 -21.63 -2.89 -19.37
C LEU A 11 -20.59 -2.04 -18.64
N ALA A 12 -20.94 -1.44 -17.50
CA ALA A 12 -20.00 -0.67 -16.69
C ALA A 12 -18.83 -1.53 -16.20
N SER A 13 -19.09 -2.76 -15.73
CA SER A 13 -18.06 -3.70 -15.30
C SER A 13 -17.11 -4.09 -16.44
N LYS A 14 -17.65 -4.29 -17.65
CA LYS A 14 -16.86 -4.56 -18.85
C LYS A 14 -15.93 -3.39 -19.19
N ILE A 15 -16.48 -2.16 -19.23
CA ILE A 15 -15.70 -0.95 -19.52
C ILE A 15 -14.59 -0.74 -18.48
N LEU A 16 -14.90 -0.94 -17.19
CA LEU A 16 -13.90 -0.84 -16.12
C LEU A 16 -12.83 -1.94 -16.21
N THR A 17 -13.18 -3.14 -16.65
CA THR A 17 -12.18 -4.18 -16.88
C THR A 17 -11.25 -3.81 -18.05
N GLU A 18 -11.83 -3.39 -19.18
CA GLU A 18 -11.08 -2.97 -20.37
C GLU A 18 -10.15 -1.78 -20.07
N LEU A 19 -10.64 -0.78 -19.32
CA LEU A 19 -9.84 0.37 -18.90
C LEU A 19 -8.67 -0.04 -18.00
N LYS A 20 -8.85 -1.05 -17.14
CA LYS A 20 -7.78 -1.54 -16.26
C LYS A 20 -6.68 -2.23 -17.06
N GLU A 21 -7.05 -2.97 -18.10
CA GLU A 21 -6.12 -3.71 -18.97
C GLU A 21 -5.46 -2.83 -20.03
N GLN A 22 -6.07 -1.68 -20.36
CA GLN A 22 -5.56 -0.76 -21.37
C GLN A 22 -4.14 -0.27 -21.03
N GLU A 23 -3.25 -0.36 -22.02
CA GLU A 23 -1.90 0.17 -21.90
C GLU A 23 -1.91 1.69 -21.66
N GLY A 24 -1.17 2.12 -20.64
CA GLY A 24 -1.10 3.53 -20.24
C GLY A 24 -2.25 4.02 -19.36
N SER A 25 -3.22 3.18 -18.98
CA SER A 25 -4.29 3.54 -18.04
C SER A 25 -3.77 4.10 -16.71
N TRP A 26 -2.63 3.57 -16.26
CA TRP A 26 -1.94 4.00 -15.06
C TRP A 26 -1.49 5.46 -15.08
N MET A 27 -1.25 6.06 -16.26
CA MET A 27 -0.83 7.46 -16.40
C MET A 27 -1.92 8.47 -16.01
N ARG A 28 -3.14 7.99 -15.76
CA ARG A 28 -4.28 8.82 -15.31
C ARG A 28 -4.57 8.68 -13.82
N VAL A 29 -3.89 7.75 -13.14
CA VAL A 29 -4.21 7.37 -11.75
C VAL A 29 -3.97 8.55 -10.80
N ASP A 30 -2.88 9.29 -10.97
CA ASP A 30 -2.56 10.47 -10.17
C ASP A 30 -3.67 11.53 -10.23
N GLY A 31 -4.13 11.86 -11.45
CA GLY A 31 -5.26 12.77 -11.66
C GLY A 31 -6.55 12.26 -11.03
N ILE A 32 -6.85 10.97 -11.16
CA ILE A 32 -8.05 10.38 -10.52
C ILE A 32 -7.97 10.48 -9.00
N LEU A 33 -6.83 10.15 -8.39
CA LEU A 33 -6.68 10.20 -6.93
C LEU A 33 -6.74 11.63 -6.39
N GLN A 34 -6.26 12.61 -7.16
CA GLN A 34 -6.26 14.02 -6.79
C GLN A 34 -7.64 14.69 -6.96
N PHE A 35 -8.30 14.50 -8.11
CA PHE A 35 -9.47 15.30 -8.48
C PHE A 35 -10.81 14.61 -8.21
N SER A 36 -10.86 13.28 -8.17
CA SER A 36 -12.12 12.58 -7.95
C SER A 36 -12.66 12.81 -6.53
N GLN A 37 -13.98 13.04 -6.44
CA GLN A 37 -14.70 13.13 -5.17
C GLN A 37 -15.29 11.78 -4.73
N LEU A 38 -15.28 10.77 -5.62
CA LEU A 38 -15.89 9.47 -5.36
C LEU A 38 -14.83 8.47 -4.88
N MET A 39 -15.03 7.94 -3.66
CA MET A 39 -14.09 6.98 -3.07
C MET A 39 -13.93 5.71 -3.90
N GLN A 40 -15.02 5.23 -4.50
CA GLN A 40 -15.00 4.04 -5.35
C GLN A 40 -14.13 4.22 -6.59
N THR A 41 -14.13 5.42 -7.17
CA THR A 41 -13.27 5.74 -8.31
C THR A 41 -11.80 5.79 -7.89
N LYS A 42 -11.50 6.33 -6.70
CA LYS A 42 -10.14 6.30 -6.15
C LYS A 42 -9.67 4.88 -5.87
N TYR A 43 -10.53 4.07 -5.28
CA TYR A 43 -10.26 2.66 -5.02
C TYR A 43 -9.95 1.90 -6.31
N TYR A 44 -10.78 2.08 -7.34
CA TYR A 44 -10.57 1.49 -8.65
C TYR A 44 -9.26 1.97 -9.31
N ALA A 45 -8.91 3.25 -9.19
CA ALA A 45 -7.62 3.75 -9.68
C ALA A 45 -6.42 3.08 -8.97
N LEU A 46 -6.54 2.78 -7.67
CA LEU A 46 -5.53 1.98 -6.96
C LEU A 46 -5.46 0.53 -7.45
N GLN A 47 -6.57 -0.06 -7.92
CA GLN A 47 -6.54 -1.39 -8.54
C GLN A 47 -5.79 -1.39 -9.88
N ILE A 48 -5.86 -0.31 -10.65
CA ILE A 48 -5.05 -0.14 -11.88
C ILE A 48 -3.57 -0.08 -11.49
N LEU A 49 -3.23 0.74 -10.49
CA LEU A 49 -1.85 0.90 -10.06
C LEU A 49 -1.26 -0.38 -9.48
N GLU A 50 -2.02 -1.11 -8.66
CA GLU A 50 -1.63 -2.43 -8.14
C GLU A 50 -1.31 -3.41 -9.28
N SER A 51 -2.16 -3.48 -10.31
CA SER A 51 -1.94 -4.34 -11.46
C SER A 51 -0.66 -3.96 -12.22
N LEU A 52 -0.38 -2.66 -12.38
CA LEU A 52 0.88 -2.18 -12.96
C LEU A 52 2.09 -2.63 -12.13
N ILE A 53 2.04 -2.47 -10.80
CA ILE A 53 3.13 -2.82 -9.88
C ILE A 53 3.41 -4.33 -9.90
N GLN A 54 2.36 -5.15 -10.02
CA GLN A 54 2.51 -6.61 -10.03
C GLN A 54 3.04 -7.13 -11.37
N THR A 55 2.65 -6.52 -12.49
CA THR A 55 2.89 -7.09 -13.83
C THR A 55 4.00 -6.41 -14.63
N ARG A 56 4.14 -5.08 -14.52
CA ARG A 56 5.02 -4.28 -15.40
C ARG A 56 6.00 -3.38 -14.66
N TRP A 57 6.05 -3.43 -13.33
CA TRP A 57 6.93 -2.54 -12.54
C TRP A 57 8.40 -2.54 -13.00
N LYS A 58 8.95 -3.71 -13.32
CA LYS A 58 10.35 -3.85 -13.75
C LYS A 58 10.63 -3.29 -15.14
N THR A 59 9.61 -3.08 -15.96
CA THR A 59 9.77 -2.52 -17.32
C THR A 59 9.60 -1.00 -17.34
N LEU A 60 9.11 -0.40 -16.25
CA LEU A 60 8.96 1.04 -16.15
C LEU A 60 10.32 1.75 -16.03
N PRO A 61 10.48 2.93 -16.64
CA PRO A 61 11.59 3.83 -16.34
C PRO A 61 11.69 4.10 -14.84
N ARG A 62 12.91 4.12 -14.30
CA ARG A 62 13.15 4.29 -12.86
C ARG A 62 12.56 5.59 -12.30
N GLU A 63 12.55 6.66 -13.07
CA GLU A 63 11.91 7.93 -12.70
C GLU A 63 10.40 7.76 -12.43
N GLN A 64 9.71 6.95 -13.23
CA GLN A 64 8.29 6.67 -13.03
C GLN A 64 8.05 5.80 -11.79
N CYS A 65 8.91 4.80 -11.54
CA CYS A 65 8.88 4.01 -10.30
C CYS A 65 9.01 4.91 -9.07
N GLU A 66 9.98 5.82 -9.07
CA GLU A 66 10.21 6.76 -7.98
C GLU A 66 9.03 7.73 -7.81
N GLY A 67 8.49 8.28 -8.91
CA GLY A 67 7.32 9.16 -8.87
C GLY A 67 6.09 8.49 -8.27
N ILE A 68 5.78 7.26 -8.70
CA ILE A 68 4.67 6.45 -8.15
C ILE A 68 4.90 6.18 -6.66
N LYS A 69 6.11 5.76 -6.29
CA LYS A 69 6.49 5.49 -4.89
C LYS A 69 6.28 6.72 -4.01
N SER A 70 6.87 7.85 -4.38
CA SER A 70 6.76 9.11 -3.61
C SER A 70 5.32 9.58 -3.49
N PHE A 71 4.53 9.45 -4.56
CA PHE A 71 3.12 9.82 -4.53
C PHE A 71 2.29 8.95 -3.57
N ILE A 72 2.44 7.62 -3.63
CA ILE A 72 1.71 6.71 -2.75
C ILE A 72 2.13 6.88 -1.30
N VAL A 73 3.44 7.01 -1.02
CA VAL A 73 3.95 7.28 0.34
C VAL A 73 3.37 8.60 0.88
N GLY A 74 3.38 9.65 0.07
CA GLY A 74 2.82 10.96 0.45
C GLY A 74 1.33 10.89 0.76
N LEU A 75 0.54 10.14 -0.02
CA LEU A 75 -0.88 9.92 0.24
C LEU A 75 -1.12 9.14 1.52
N VAL A 76 -0.37 8.06 1.75
CA VAL A 76 -0.47 7.25 2.98
C VAL A 76 -0.18 8.12 4.20
N ILE A 77 0.93 8.87 4.20
CA ILE A 77 1.29 9.75 5.32
C ILE A 77 0.19 10.80 5.56
N LYS A 78 -0.25 11.47 4.49
CA LYS A 78 -1.29 12.51 4.58
C LYS A 78 -2.58 11.98 5.20
N ILE A 79 -3.06 10.82 4.74
CA ILE A 79 -4.36 10.29 5.15
C ILE A 79 -4.28 9.63 6.54
N SER A 80 -3.19 8.93 6.83
CA SER A 80 -3.04 8.20 8.11
C SER A 80 -2.58 9.06 9.28
N SER A 81 -2.19 10.32 9.06
CA SER A 81 -1.80 11.21 10.16
C SER A 81 -3.01 11.72 10.97
N ASP A 82 -4.20 11.74 10.36
CA ASP A 82 -5.43 12.20 11.00
C ASP A 82 -6.29 11.03 11.49
N GLU A 83 -7.18 11.31 12.44
CA GLU A 83 -8.18 10.34 12.88
C GLU A 83 -9.20 10.08 11.76
N ILE A 84 -9.36 8.81 11.37
CA ILE A 84 -10.28 8.43 10.30
C ILE A 84 -11.54 7.83 10.89
N THR A 85 -12.60 8.63 10.92
CA THR A 85 -13.94 8.22 11.39
C THR A 85 -14.82 7.68 10.26
N ASP A 86 -14.59 8.11 9.01
CA ASP A 86 -15.35 7.67 7.85
C ASP A 86 -14.93 6.24 7.41
N PRO A 87 -15.87 5.26 7.42
CA PRO A 87 -15.59 3.91 6.94
C PRO A 87 -15.07 3.85 5.51
N GLN A 88 -15.50 4.73 4.61
CA GLN A 88 -15.04 4.74 3.21
C GLN A 88 -13.58 5.17 3.11
N MET A 89 -13.20 6.21 3.86
CA MET A 89 -11.80 6.63 3.98
C MET A 89 -10.92 5.53 4.59
N LYS A 90 -11.43 4.79 5.58
CA LYS A 90 -10.72 3.64 6.16
C LYS A 90 -10.47 2.55 5.12
N THR A 91 -11.47 2.18 4.33
CA THR A 91 -11.30 1.21 3.23
C THR A 91 -10.33 1.71 2.17
N TYR A 92 -10.35 3.00 1.87
CA TYR A 92 -9.39 3.61 0.93
C TYR A 92 -7.96 3.55 1.44
N LEU A 93 -7.72 3.89 2.72
CA LEU A 93 -6.40 3.76 3.34
C LEU A 93 -5.91 2.31 3.39
N GLN A 94 -6.80 1.35 3.70
CA GLN A 94 -6.45 -0.07 3.62
C GLN A 94 -5.97 -0.45 2.22
N LYS A 95 -6.61 0.05 1.16
CA LYS A 95 -6.16 -0.20 -0.21
C LYS A 95 -4.84 0.48 -0.54
N LEU A 96 -4.61 1.70 -0.06
CA LEU A 96 -3.32 2.38 -0.20
C LEU A 96 -2.19 1.59 0.47
N ASN A 97 -2.42 1.04 1.66
CA ASN A 97 -1.43 0.21 2.36
C ASN A 97 -1.09 -1.06 1.57
N LEU A 98 -2.09 -1.72 0.97
CA LEU A 98 -1.85 -2.88 0.09
C LEU A 98 -0.98 -2.49 -1.12
N VAL A 99 -1.30 -1.37 -1.78
CA VAL A 99 -0.49 -0.85 -2.90
C VAL A 99 0.93 -0.52 -2.45
N LEU A 100 1.11 0.14 -1.31
CA LEU A 100 2.42 0.43 -0.75
C LEU A 100 3.23 -0.85 -0.50
N VAL A 101 2.61 -1.89 0.06
CA VAL A 101 3.26 -3.20 0.27
C VAL A 101 3.70 -3.82 -1.07
N GLN A 102 2.88 -3.73 -2.12
CA GLN A 102 3.30 -4.21 -3.44
C GLN A 102 4.51 -3.44 -3.99
N ILE A 103 4.60 -2.12 -3.76
CA ILE A 103 5.79 -1.33 -4.12
C ILE A 103 7.01 -1.80 -3.32
N VAL A 104 6.87 -1.97 -2.00
CA VAL A 104 7.95 -2.44 -1.12
C VAL A 104 8.46 -3.81 -1.56
N LYS A 105 7.58 -4.74 -1.94
CA LYS A 105 7.96 -6.07 -2.48
C LYS A 105 8.80 -6.00 -3.78
N GLN A 106 8.69 -4.93 -4.55
CA GLN A 106 9.48 -4.73 -5.77
C GLN A 106 10.78 -3.99 -5.51
N GLU A 107 10.78 -3.04 -4.57
CA GLU A 107 11.87 -2.09 -4.36
C GLU A 107 12.80 -2.46 -3.20
N TRP A 108 12.27 -2.99 -2.09
CA TRP A 108 13.07 -3.38 -0.94
C TRP A 108 13.63 -4.81 -1.11
N PRO A 109 14.91 -5.07 -0.73
CA PRO A 109 15.86 -4.12 -0.14
C PRO A 109 16.76 -3.39 -1.15
N LYS A 110 16.77 -3.79 -2.43
CA LYS A 110 17.79 -3.34 -3.38
C LYS A 110 17.73 -1.84 -3.73
N HIS A 111 16.55 -1.33 -4.02
CA HIS A 111 16.33 0.04 -4.50
C HIS A 111 15.73 0.95 -3.43
N TRP A 112 15.26 0.38 -2.33
CA TRP A 112 14.81 1.12 -1.16
C TRP A 112 15.36 0.52 0.15
N PRO A 113 16.68 0.52 0.34
CA PRO A 113 17.32 -0.14 1.49
C PRO A 113 16.92 0.47 2.84
N THR A 114 16.56 1.76 2.86
CA THR A 114 16.19 2.48 4.09
C THR A 114 14.74 2.28 4.52
N PHE A 115 13.93 1.50 3.79
CA PHE A 115 12.50 1.38 4.06
C PHE A 115 12.18 1.09 5.54
N MET A 116 12.86 0.11 6.16
CA MET A 116 12.61 -0.25 7.56
C MET A 116 12.97 0.87 8.54
N THR A 117 14.07 1.58 8.32
CA THR A 117 14.45 2.72 9.16
C THR A 117 13.50 3.90 8.97
N ASP A 118 13.08 4.14 7.73
CA ASP A 118 12.19 5.24 7.36
C ASP A 118 10.81 5.03 7.98
N ILE A 119 10.23 3.83 7.87
CA ILE A 119 8.90 3.53 8.42
C ILE A 119 8.90 3.55 9.95
N VAL A 120 9.95 3.02 10.59
CA VAL A 120 10.11 3.09 12.06
C VAL A 120 10.32 4.53 12.53
N GLY A 121 11.06 5.34 11.77
CA GLY A 121 11.22 6.77 12.04
C GLY A 121 9.90 7.52 11.93
N ALA A 122 9.15 7.29 10.84
CA ALA A 122 7.85 7.91 10.60
C ALA A 122 6.81 7.55 11.67
N SER A 123 6.87 6.33 12.23
CA SER A 123 5.99 5.92 13.33
C SER A 123 6.14 6.75 14.61
N LYS A 124 7.20 7.55 14.74
CA LYS A 124 7.41 8.41 15.92
C LYS A 124 6.76 9.79 15.79
N VAL A 125 6.19 10.12 14.62
CA VAL A 125 5.61 11.44 14.36
C VAL A 125 4.28 11.64 15.09
N ASN A 126 3.38 10.66 15.01
CA ASN A 126 2.11 10.63 15.75
C ASN A 126 1.54 9.21 15.82
N ASP A 127 0.58 8.99 16.73
CA ASP A 127 0.02 7.66 17.00
C ASP A 127 -0.81 7.09 15.85
N ASN A 128 -1.54 7.93 15.10
CA ASN A 128 -2.34 7.48 13.96
C ASN A 128 -1.42 6.91 12.85
N LEU A 129 -0.35 7.63 12.54
CA LEU A 129 0.66 7.21 11.57
C LEU A 129 1.41 5.96 12.07
N CYS A 130 1.73 5.89 13.37
CA CYS A 130 2.29 4.69 13.98
C CYS A 130 1.38 3.47 13.79
N LEU A 131 0.10 3.62 14.11
CA LEU A 131 -0.90 2.56 13.97
C LEU A 131 -1.00 2.08 12.52
N ASN A 132 -1.01 3.01 11.57
CA ASN A 132 -1.04 2.67 10.15
C ASN A 132 0.24 1.95 9.70
N ASN A 133 1.41 2.42 10.13
CA ASN A 133 2.69 1.79 9.82
C ASN A 133 2.78 0.37 10.40
N MET A 134 2.21 0.12 11.58
CA MET A 134 2.08 -1.23 12.13
C MET A 134 1.21 -2.15 11.26
N ILE A 135 0.14 -1.61 10.66
CA ILE A 135 -0.68 -2.35 9.68
C ILE A 135 0.13 -2.66 8.42
N VAL A 136 0.89 -1.69 7.88
CA VAL A 136 1.75 -1.90 6.70
C VAL A 136 2.81 -2.97 6.97
N LEU A 137 3.47 -2.93 8.13
CA LEU A 137 4.47 -3.93 8.54
C LEU A 137 3.84 -5.32 8.69
N ARG A 138 2.63 -5.41 9.25
CA ARG A 138 1.88 -6.67 9.33
C ARG A 138 1.58 -7.23 7.94
N LEU A 139 0.99 -6.42 7.06
CA LEU A 139 0.67 -6.82 5.68
C LEU A 139 1.94 -7.25 4.91
N LEU A 140 3.05 -6.53 5.07
CA LEU A 140 4.33 -6.93 4.49
C LEU A 140 4.81 -8.27 5.03
N SER A 141 4.66 -8.52 6.33
CA SER A 141 5.03 -9.82 6.92
C SER A 141 4.16 -10.97 6.40
N GLU A 142 2.85 -10.77 6.27
CA GLU A 142 1.93 -11.76 5.69
C GLU A 142 2.36 -12.11 4.24
N GLU A 143 2.68 -11.10 3.43
CA GLU A 143 3.11 -11.30 2.04
C GLU A 143 4.50 -11.95 1.90
N VAL A 144 5.41 -11.74 2.85
CA VAL A 144 6.78 -12.29 2.81
C VAL A 144 6.85 -13.69 3.43
N PHE A 145 6.03 -13.97 4.45
CA PHE A 145 6.13 -15.18 5.26
C PHE A 145 5.02 -16.20 5.00
N ASP A 146 3.77 -15.78 4.72
CA ASP A 146 2.61 -16.69 4.62
C ASP A 146 2.28 -17.11 3.17
N PHE A 147 2.71 -16.38 2.15
CA PHE A 147 2.46 -16.72 0.74
C PHE A 147 3.69 -17.28 0.01
N ASP A 148 3.83 -18.62 0.03
CA ASP A 148 4.89 -19.36 -0.67
C ASP A 148 4.62 -19.57 -2.19
N VAL A 149 3.52 -19.03 -2.75
CA VAL A 149 3.05 -19.41 -4.11
C VAL A 149 3.34 -18.36 -5.20
N GLU A 150 3.42 -17.06 -4.87
CA GLU A 150 3.53 -16.00 -5.90
C GLU A 150 4.99 -15.58 -6.22
N MET A 151 5.96 -16.09 -5.46
CA MET A 151 7.33 -15.61 -5.53
C MET A 151 8.31 -16.77 -5.60
N THR A 152 9.36 -16.64 -6.43
CA THR A 152 10.41 -17.66 -6.52
C THR A 152 11.03 -17.91 -5.15
N GLN A 153 11.31 -19.18 -4.81
CA GLN A 153 11.87 -19.60 -3.53
C GLN A 153 13.12 -18.79 -3.11
N ALA A 154 13.99 -18.45 -4.08
CA ALA A 154 15.18 -17.61 -3.83
C ALA A 154 14.84 -16.19 -3.37
N LYS A 155 13.82 -15.56 -3.97
CA LYS A 155 13.37 -14.21 -3.60
C LYS A 155 12.66 -14.23 -2.24
N ALA A 156 11.86 -15.26 -1.95
CA ALA A 156 11.26 -15.46 -0.62
C ALA A 156 12.31 -15.62 0.47
N HIS A 157 13.30 -16.50 0.26
CA HIS A 157 14.40 -16.69 1.21
C HIS A 157 15.21 -15.41 1.44
N HIS A 158 15.50 -14.64 0.38
CA HIS A 158 16.23 -13.38 0.51
C HIS A 158 15.44 -12.36 1.35
N LEU A 159 14.15 -12.17 1.07
CA LEU A 159 13.29 -11.24 1.83
C LEU A 159 13.14 -11.67 3.29
N LYS A 160 12.90 -12.96 3.55
CA LYS A 160 12.84 -13.50 4.92
C LYS A 160 14.13 -13.22 5.69
N LYS A 161 15.29 -13.49 5.10
CA LYS A 161 16.60 -13.25 5.73
C LYS A 161 16.85 -11.77 6.02
N THR A 162 16.57 -10.89 5.06
CA THR A 162 16.74 -9.44 5.24
C THR A 162 15.77 -8.90 6.29
N PHE A 163 14.52 -9.37 6.27
CA PHE A 163 13.51 -8.97 7.26
C PHE A 163 13.95 -9.34 8.66
N CYS A 164 14.42 -10.57 8.88
CA CYS A 164 14.95 -11.00 10.17
C CYS A 164 16.17 -10.19 10.62
N GLY A 165 17.03 -9.76 9.69
CA GLY A 165 18.19 -8.91 10.00
C GLY A 165 17.79 -7.50 10.48
N GLU A 166 16.71 -6.94 9.94
CA GLU A 166 16.20 -5.61 10.30
C GLU A 166 15.06 -5.67 11.33
N PHE A 167 14.62 -6.88 11.70
CA PHE A 167 13.48 -7.10 12.60
C PHE A 167 13.69 -6.49 13.98
N GLN A 168 14.94 -6.33 14.43
CA GLN A 168 15.24 -5.70 15.71
C GLN A 168 14.68 -4.28 15.81
N ALA A 169 14.67 -3.50 14.72
CA ALA A 169 14.10 -2.17 14.69
C ALA A 169 12.57 -2.20 14.81
N VAL A 170 11.93 -3.12 14.09
CA VAL A 170 10.47 -3.36 14.16
C VAL A 170 10.07 -3.84 15.55
N PHE A 171 10.78 -4.81 16.11
CA PHE A 171 10.55 -5.32 17.46
C PHE A 171 10.68 -4.22 18.52
N SER A 172 11.70 -3.37 18.40
CA SER A 172 11.90 -2.24 19.32
C SER A 172 10.73 -1.25 19.26
N LEU A 173 10.20 -0.99 18.05
CA LEU A 173 8.99 -0.17 17.89
C LEU A 173 7.78 -0.85 18.53
N CYS A 174 7.51 -2.13 18.24
CA CYS A 174 6.42 -2.89 18.86
C CYS A 174 6.49 -2.84 20.39
N HIS A 175 7.69 -3.07 20.94
CA HIS A 175 7.94 -3.04 22.37
C HIS A 175 7.67 -1.65 22.95
N ALA A 176 8.15 -0.57 22.32
CA ALA A 176 7.90 0.79 22.76
C ALA A 176 6.40 1.13 22.76
N VAL A 177 5.66 0.73 21.72
CA VAL A 177 4.20 0.91 21.64
C VAL A 177 3.50 0.15 22.76
N MET A 178 3.86 -1.12 23.00
CA MET A 178 3.28 -1.93 24.08
C MET A 178 3.53 -1.33 25.47
N VAL A 179 4.77 -0.89 25.74
CA VAL A 179 5.12 -0.25 27.01
C VAL A 179 4.34 1.06 27.21
N ASN A 180 4.26 1.91 26.18
CA ASN A 180 3.51 3.16 26.26
C ASN A 180 2.01 2.92 26.47
N PHE A 181 1.42 1.90 25.84
CA PHE A 181 0.02 1.54 26.07
C PHE A 181 -0.26 1.05 27.49
N LEU A 182 0.70 0.35 28.12
CA LEU A 182 0.56 -0.10 29.51
C LEU A 182 0.62 1.05 30.52
N VAL A 183 1.35 2.13 30.22
CA VAL A 183 1.44 3.32 31.09
C VAL A 183 0.13 4.11 31.11
N PHE A 184 -0.75 3.97 30.12
CA PHE A 184 -2.10 4.58 30.15
C PHE A 184 -3.16 3.75 30.87
N ILE A 185 -2.86 2.51 31.26
CA ILE A 185 -3.77 1.59 31.95
C ILE A 185 -3.52 1.57 33.48
N VAL A 186 -2.42 2.16 33.95
CA VAL A 186 -2.06 2.32 35.38
C VAL A 186 -2.17 3.78 35.78
#